data_AF-A0A1Y3MHW6-F1
#
_entry.id   AF-A0A1Y3MHW6-F1
#
_cell.length_a   1.000
_cell.length_b   1.000
_cell.length_c   1.000
_cell.angle_alpha   90.00
_cell.angle_beta   90.00
_cell.angle_gamma   90.00
#
_symmetry.space_group_name_H-M   'P 1'
#
loop_
_entity.id
_entity.type
_entity.pdbx_description
1 polymer ?
#
loop_
_entity_poly.entity_id
_entity_poly.type
_entity_poly.pdbx_seq_one_letter_code
_entity_poly.pdbx_strand_id
1 'polypeptide(L)'
;MNPHAKIDWIGTPKPYIYKDDVTYDGATIDFSLEHDDNRYKLMVLKHDQSVQYKFVQYGTKPGSQKPFPIDIPFQEEMLPLVERILQDPYVQACRIL
;
A
#
# COMPACT_ATOMS: atom_id res chain seq x y z
N MET A 1 10.56 -3.92 5.41
CA MET A 1 9.20 -4.50 5.50
C MET A 1 9.31 -6.02 5.46
N ASN A 2 8.59 -6.73 6.33
CA ASN A 2 8.48 -8.20 6.25
C ASN A 2 7.14 -8.58 5.59
N PRO A 3 7.13 -9.04 4.33
CA PRO A 3 5.88 -9.32 3.61
C PRO A 3 5.09 -10.50 4.19
N HIS A 4 5.72 -11.35 5.01
CA HIS A 4 5.07 -12.48 5.67
C HIS A 4 4.42 -12.12 7.00
N ALA A 5 4.70 -10.94 7.54
CA ALA A 5 4.05 -10.47 8.76
C ALA A 5 2.52 -10.37 8.59
N LYS A 6 1.81 -10.43 9.72
CA LYS A 6 0.36 -10.19 9.76
C LYS A 6 0.09 -8.71 9.56
N ILE A 7 -1.01 -8.39 8.88
CA ILE A 7 -1.52 -7.02 8.80
C ILE A 7 -2.21 -6.68 10.12
N ASP A 8 -1.71 -5.67 10.82
CA ASP A 8 -2.22 -5.22 12.12
C ASP A 8 -3.36 -4.20 11.95
N TRP A 9 -3.28 -3.38 10.90
CA TRP A 9 -4.29 -2.38 10.60
C TRP A 9 -4.33 -2.06 9.11
N ILE A 10 -5.53 -1.75 8.62
CA ILE A 10 -5.80 -1.27 7.26
C ILE A 10 -6.57 0.05 7.34
N GLY A 11 -6.05 1.05 6.65
CA GLY A 11 -6.70 2.33 6.44
C GLY A 11 -7.67 2.30 5.26
N THR A 12 -8.59 3.26 5.24
CA THR A 12 -9.57 3.40 4.15
C THR A 12 -8.85 3.60 2.82
N PRO A 13 -9.15 2.78 1.78
CA PRO A 13 -8.69 3.05 0.42
C PRO A 13 -9.08 4.47 -0.01
N LYS A 14 -8.21 5.12 -0.79
CA LYS A 14 -8.45 6.47 -1.31
C LYS A 14 -8.10 6.52 -2.79
N PRO A 15 -8.90 7.20 -3.63
CA PRO A 15 -8.51 7.46 -5.02
C PRO A 15 -7.17 8.17 -5.06
N TYR A 16 -6.35 7.82 -6.05
CA TYR A 16 -5.02 8.35 -6.20
C TYR A 16 -4.66 8.49 -7.67
N ILE A 17 -4.21 9.68 -8.05
CA ILE A 17 -3.71 9.96 -9.40
C ILE A 17 -2.18 10.00 -9.29
N TYR A 18 -1.52 8.98 -9.84
CA TYR A 18 -0.06 8.99 -9.96
C TYR A 18 0.30 9.69 -11.27
N LYS A 19 1.17 10.69 -11.20
CA LYS A 19 1.67 11.41 -12.37
C LYS A 19 3.16 11.15 -12.50
N ASP A 20 3.52 10.43 -13.55
CA ASP A 20 4.88 10.27 -14.03
C ASP A 20 4.91 10.75 -15.49
N ASP A 21 5.72 10.13 -16.35
CA ASP A 21 5.59 10.25 -17.82
C ASP A 21 4.18 9.86 -18.33
N VAL A 22 3.41 9.11 -17.53
CA VAL A 22 2.03 8.69 -17.78
C VAL A 22 1.16 8.95 -16.55
N THR A 23 -0.12 9.26 -16.74
CA THR A 23 -1.09 9.40 -15.65
C THR A 23 -1.77 8.07 -15.36
N TYR A 24 -1.71 7.62 -14.12
CA TYR A 24 -2.37 6.39 -13.66
C TYR A 24 -3.56 6.75 -12.77
N ASP A 25 -4.70 6.13 -13.04
CA ASP A 25 -5.81 6.08 -12.10
C ASP A 25 -5.55 4.95 -11.11
N GLY A 26 -5.65 5.22 -9.81
CA GLY A 26 -5.30 4.24 -8.82
C GLY A 26 -6.00 4.44 -7.49
N ALA A 27 -5.65 3.58 -6.55
CA ALA A 27 -6.03 3.72 -5.15
C ALA A 27 -4.82 3.55 -4.25
N THR A 28 -4.81 4.26 -3.14
CA THR A 28 -3.84 4.07 -2.06
C THR A 28 -4.51 3.46 -0.85
N ILE A 29 -3.86 2.48 -0.23
CA ILE A 29 -4.32 1.79 0.98
C ILE A 29 -3.20 1.88 2.00
N ASP A 30 -3.45 2.59 3.10
CA ASP A 30 -2.51 2.66 4.22
C ASP A 30 -2.61 1.35 5.04
N PHE A 31 -1.51 0.83 5.55
CA PHE A 31 -1.51 -0.35 6.42
C PHE A 31 -0.32 -0.35 7.39
N SER A 32 -0.38 -1.20 8.41
CA SER A 32 0.76 -1.54 9.27
C SER A 32 0.88 -3.04 9.45
N LEU A 33 2.09 -3.48 9.79
CA LEU A 33 2.40 -4.88 10.01
C LEU A 33 2.64 -5.14 11.50
N GLU A 34 2.29 -6.33 11.96
CA GLU A 34 2.54 -6.76 13.33
C GLU A 34 4.04 -6.77 13.62
N HIS A 35 4.43 -6.30 14.81
CA HIS A 35 5.82 -6.13 15.23
C HIS A 35 6.66 -5.19 14.34
N ASP A 36 6.01 -4.36 13.52
CA ASP A 36 6.65 -3.33 12.72
C ASP A 36 6.13 -1.94 13.14
N ASP A 37 7.05 -1.06 13.51
CA ASP A 37 6.70 0.30 13.93
C ASP A 37 6.41 1.22 12.73
N ASN A 38 6.66 0.75 11.51
CA ASN A 38 6.48 1.54 10.30
C ASN A 38 5.01 1.56 9.82
N ARG A 39 4.66 2.65 9.13
CA ARG A 39 3.43 2.81 8.38
C ARG A 39 3.75 2.69 6.89
N TYR A 40 2.97 1.85 6.23
CA TYR A 40 3.14 1.53 4.82
C TYR A 40 1.92 1.95 4.02
N LYS A 41 2.13 2.21 2.74
CA LYS A 41 1.09 2.51 1.76
C LYS A 41 1.26 1.60 0.57
N LEU A 42 0.22 0.84 0.25
CA LEU A 42 0.07 0.14 -1.00
C LEU A 42 -0.58 1.09 -2.00
N MET A 43 0.05 1.28 -3.15
CA MET A 43 -0.51 2.02 -4.28
C MET A 43 -0.86 0.99 -5.35
N VAL A 44 -2.13 0.93 -5.73
CA VAL A 44 -2.63 0.11 -6.84
C VAL A 44 -2.84 1.06 -8.01
N LEU A 45 -2.00 0.94 -9.03
CA LEU A 45 -2.00 1.82 -10.19
C LEU A 45 -2.57 1.06 -11.38
N LYS A 46 -3.61 1.61 -12.01
CA LYS A 46 -4.21 1.04 -13.22
C LYS A 46 -3.86 1.92 -14.40
N HIS A 47 -3.38 1.29 -15.46
CA HIS A 47 -3.18 1.93 -16.75
C HIS A 47 -3.54 0.93 -17.85
N ASP A 48 -4.50 1.31 -18.69
CA ASP A 48 -5.12 0.45 -19.70
C ASP A 48 -5.60 -0.89 -19.10
N GLN A 49 -5.02 -2.01 -19.55
CA GLN A 49 -5.30 -3.37 -19.11
C GLN A 49 -4.29 -3.89 -18.07
N SER A 50 -3.40 -3.02 -17.57
CA SER A 50 -2.35 -3.39 -16.62
C SER A 50 -2.60 -2.82 -15.23
N VAL A 51 -2.28 -3.63 -14.21
CA VAL A 51 -2.26 -3.21 -12.81
C VAL A 51 -0.83 -3.30 -12.30
N GLN A 52 -0.37 -2.24 -11.67
CA GLN A 52 0.95 -2.17 -11.02
C GLN A 52 0.78 -1.89 -9.53
N TYR A 53 1.69 -2.44 -8.74
CA TYR A 53 1.71 -2.25 -7.30
C TYR A 53 2.98 -1.52 -6.88
N LYS A 54 2.84 -0.51 -6.03
CA LYS A 54 3.97 0.17 -5.39
C LYS A 54 3.78 0.18 -3.88
N PHE A 55 4.86 0.02 -3.13
CA PHE A 55 4.86 0.12 -1.68
C PHE A 55 5.71 1.30 -1.24
N VAL A 56 5.19 2.08 -0.30
CA VAL A 56 5.89 3.22 0.27
C VAL A 56 5.86 3.12 1.79
N GLN A 57 7.01 3.20 2.44
CA GLN A 57 7.12 3.46 3.87
C GLN A 57 7.06 4.97 4.08
N TYR A 58 6.06 5.48 4.79
CA TYR A 58 5.85 6.94 4.91
C TYR A 58 5.75 7.44 6.36
N GLY A 59 5.82 6.55 7.33
CA GLY A 59 5.64 6.91 8.72
C GLY A 59 6.15 5.86 9.67
N THR A 60 6.15 6.23 10.95
CA THR A 60 6.47 5.39 12.10
C THR A 60 5.39 5.60 13.17
N LYS A 61 5.34 4.75 14.20
CA LYS A 61 4.44 4.93 15.36
C LYS A 61 4.50 6.37 15.93
N PRO A 62 3.41 6.86 16.54
CA PRO A 62 3.35 8.19 17.14
C PRO A 62 4.52 8.42 18.12
N GLY A 63 5.15 9.59 18.03
CA GLY A 63 6.31 9.96 18.87
C GLY A 63 7.67 9.86 18.16
N SER A 64 7.73 9.28 16.96
CA SER A 64 8.93 9.26 16.11
C SER A 64 8.90 10.36 15.04
N GLN A 65 10.07 10.86 14.63
CA GLN A 65 10.19 11.82 13.52
C GLN A 65 9.65 11.16 12.25
N LYS A 66 8.72 11.82 11.54
CA LYS A 66 8.19 11.30 10.27
C LYS A 66 9.37 11.12 9.29
N PRO A 67 9.73 9.88 8.91
CA PRO A 67 10.74 9.68 7.89
C PRO A 67 10.23 10.30 6.58
N PHE A 68 11.16 10.73 5.73
CA PHE A 68 10.84 10.96 4.33
C PHE A 68 10.23 9.68 3.75
N PRO A 69 9.22 9.76 2.87
CA PRO A 69 8.70 8.58 2.20
C PRO A 69 9.83 7.82 1.51
N ILE A 70 9.92 6.52 1.77
CA ILE A 70 10.89 5.62 1.17
C ILE A 70 10.13 4.65 0.27
N ASP A 71 10.42 4.69 -1.02
CA ASP A 71 9.93 3.70 -1.98
C ASP A 71 10.55 2.34 -1.67
N ILE A 72 9.71 1.32 -1.55
CA ILE A 72 10.14 -0.05 -1.32
C ILE A 72 10.16 -0.75 -2.69
N PRO A 73 11.32 -1.23 -3.16
CA PRO A 73 11.40 -2.01 -4.38
C PRO A 73 10.45 -3.21 -4.33
N PHE A 74 9.61 -3.34 -5.34
CA PHE A 74 8.65 -4.43 -5.43
C PHE A 74 9.39 -5.75 -5.68
N GLN A 75 9.03 -6.80 -4.92
CA GLN A 75 9.55 -8.15 -5.07
C GLN A 75 8.38 -9.11 -5.21
N GLU A 76 8.52 -10.19 -6.00
CA GLU A 76 7.43 -11.13 -6.26
C GLU A 76 6.87 -11.78 -4.97
N GLU A 77 7.72 -12.00 -3.96
CA GLU A 77 7.34 -12.47 -2.63
C GLU A 77 6.36 -11.55 -1.89
N MET A 78 6.16 -10.32 -2.37
CA MET A 78 5.22 -9.35 -1.83
C MET A 78 3.81 -9.50 -2.43
N LEU A 79 3.62 -10.26 -3.50
CA LEU A 79 2.32 -10.51 -4.12
C LEU A 79 1.29 -11.10 -3.11
N PRO A 80 1.62 -12.10 -2.28
CA PRO A 80 0.69 -12.59 -1.26
C PRO A 80 0.27 -11.52 -0.23
N LEU A 81 1.13 -10.53 0.07
CA LEU A 81 0.75 -9.40 0.92
C LEU A 81 -0.25 -8.50 0.22
N VAL A 82 -0.01 -8.18 -1.07
CA VAL A 82 -0.96 -7.42 -1.89
C VAL A 82 -2.32 -8.11 -1.89
N GLU A 83 -2.36 -9.40 -2.22
CA GLU A 83 -3.60 -10.18 -2.27
C GLU A 83 -4.35 -10.16 -0.95
N ARG A 84 -3.65 -10.34 0.19
CA ARG A 84 -4.27 -10.25 1.53
C ARG A 84 -4.87 -8.87 1.81
N ILE A 85 -4.18 -7.79 1.44
CA ILE A 85 -4.72 -6.42 1.60
C ILE A 85 -5.94 -6.24 0.70
N LEU A 86 -5.87 -6.68 -0.56
CA LEU A 86 -6.97 -6.51 -1.52
C LEU A 86 -8.19 -7.35 -1.16
N GLN A 87 -8.01 -8.54 -0.59
CA GLN A 87 -9.09 -9.43 -0.15
C GLN A 87 -9.67 -9.02 1.22
N ASP A 88 -9.09 -8.04 1.91
CA ASP A 88 -9.64 -7.57 3.18
C ASP A 88 -11.09 -7.06 2.99
N PRO A 89 -12.05 -7.50 3.82
CA PRO A 89 -13.45 -7.10 3.66
C PRO A 89 -13.68 -5.59 3.70
N TYR A 90 -12.89 -4.84 4.46
CA TYR A 90 -12.99 -3.39 4.53
C TYR A 90 -12.53 -2.74 3.22
N VAL A 91 -11.45 -3.25 2.62
CA VAL A 91 -10.96 -2.77 1.32
C VAL A 91 -11.98 -3.07 0.22
N GLN A 92 -12.52 -4.30 0.18
CA GLN A 92 -13.54 -4.69 -0.79
C GLN A 92 -14.83 -3.85 -0.67
N ALA A 93 -15.22 -3.47 0.55
CA ALA A 93 -16.41 -2.65 0.76
C ALA A 93 -16.31 -1.23 0.17
N CYS A 94 -15.10 -0.68 0.03
CA CYS A 94 -14.91 0.70 -0.43
C CYS A 94 -15.10 0.91 -1.94
N ARG A 95 -15.15 -0.16 -2.77
CA ARG A 95 -15.39 -0.09 -4.23
C ARG A 95 -14.50 0.92 -5.00
N ILE A 96 -13.24 1.08 -4.58
CA ILE A 96 -12.26 2.00 -5.21
C ILE A 96 -11.30 1.22 -6.13
N LEU A 97 -11.42 -0.11 -6.15
CA LEU A 97 -10.65 -1.04 -6.96
C LEU A 97 -11.58 -1.90 -7.80
#